data_AF-A0A1Z5TQM3-F1
#
_entry.id   AF-A0A1Z5TQM3-F1
#
_cell.length_a   1.000
_cell.length_b   1.000
_cell.length_c   1.000
_cell.angle_alpha   90.00
_cell.angle_beta   90.00
_cell.angle_gamma   90.00
#
_symmetry.space_group_name_H-M   'P 1'
#
loop_
_entity.id
_entity.type
_entity.pdbx_description
1 polymer ?
#
loop_
_entity_poly.entity_id
_entity_poly.type
_entity_poly.pdbx_seq_one_letter_code
_entity_poly.pdbx_strand_id
1 'polypeptide(L)'
;MDDAKKALRSGTYKALNLYFHSKLSGGALGTCTLPSPVQPGTPVELYYMDGCNINAATMPGGSLTGYNLGKTAVHETGHWLGLLHTFESYSCSGDGDLIDDTPMEAASTNGCPVSPLKNSCPGVSHRGPDS
;
A
#
# COMPACT_ATOMS: atom_id res chain seq x y z
N MET A 1 3.95 -9.83 -14.43
CA MET A 1 3.72 -8.42 -14.02
C MET A 1 4.82 -7.54 -14.58
N ASP A 2 6.05 -8.00 -14.49
CA ASP A 2 7.27 -7.29 -14.91
C ASP A 2 7.28 -6.92 -16.41
N ASP A 3 6.81 -7.82 -17.29
CA ASP A 3 6.78 -7.55 -18.74
C ASP A 3 5.83 -6.40 -19.11
N ALA A 4 4.65 -6.33 -18.45
CA ALA A 4 3.70 -5.24 -18.66
C ALA A 4 4.30 -3.90 -18.19
N LYS A 5 5.00 -3.90 -17.05
CA LYS A 5 5.68 -2.71 -16.54
C LYS A 5 6.81 -2.24 -17.46
N LYS A 6 7.60 -3.16 -18.03
CA LYS A 6 8.63 -2.83 -19.03
C LYS A 6 8.04 -2.23 -20.30
N ALA A 7 6.96 -2.83 -20.80
CA ALA A 7 6.41 -2.48 -22.12
C ALA A 7 5.52 -1.24 -22.11
N LEU A 8 4.78 -0.99 -21.02
CA LEU A 8 3.70 -0.01 -20.99
C LEU A 8 3.96 1.18 -20.05
N ARG A 9 5.08 1.21 -19.32
CA ARG A 9 5.43 2.36 -18.48
C ARG A 9 5.45 3.62 -19.34
N SER A 10 4.80 4.66 -18.84
CA SER A 10 4.74 5.97 -19.49
C SER A 10 5.06 7.08 -18.50
N GLY A 11 5.68 8.15 -19.01
CA GLY A 11 6.12 9.29 -18.21
C GLY A 11 7.47 9.08 -17.50
N THR A 12 7.83 10.04 -16.65
CA THR A 12 9.07 10.03 -15.87
C THR A 12 8.84 9.45 -14.47
N TYR A 13 9.84 9.54 -13.57
CA TYR A 13 9.65 9.17 -12.16
C TYR A 13 8.55 9.99 -11.45
N LYS A 14 8.12 11.13 -12.02
CA LYS A 14 6.99 11.93 -11.50
C LYS A 14 5.61 11.32 -11.80
N ALA A 15 5.53 10.27 -12.63
CA ALA A 15 4.28 9.67 -13.07
C ALA A 15 4.04 8.33 -12.36
N LEU A 16 2.96 8.25 -11.59
CA LEU A 16 2.45 6.99 -11.06
C LEU A 16 1.79 6.18 -12.17
N ASN A 17 2.30 4.97 -12.43
CA ASN A 17 1.71 4.01 -13.34
C ASN A 17 0.89 2.97 -12.56
N LEU A 18 -0.39 2.82 -12.91
CA LEU A 18 -1.31 1.82 -12.34
C LEU A 18 -1.62 0.74 -13.39
N TYR A 19 -1.34 -0.52 -13.07
CA TYR A 19 -1.57 -1.66 -13.95
C TYR A 19 -2.71 -2.51 -13.38
N PHE A 20 -3.79 -2.66 -14.15
CA PHE A 20 -4.96 -3.43 -13.74
C PHE A 20 -4.91 -4.84 -14.30
N HIS A 21 -5.00 -5.83 -13.41
CA HIS A 21 -4.88 -7.25 -13.74
C HIS A 21 -6.19 -7.96 -13.45
N SER A 22 -6.59 -8.92 -14.29
CA SER A 22 -7.75 -9.78 -14.03
C SER A 22 -7.55 -10.70 -12.82
N LYS A 23 -6.29 -11.05 -12.53
CA LYS A 23 -5.89 -11.83 -11.36
C LYS A 23 -4.45 -11.50 -10.99
N LEU A 24 -4.17 -11.40 -9.70
CA LEU A 24 -2.82 -11.34 -9.15
C LEU A 24 -2.43 -12.71 -8.56
N SER A 25 -1.13 -13.01 -8.58
CA SER A 25 -0.56 -14.20 -7.95
C SER A 25 -0.73 -14.16 -6.43
N GLY A 26 -0.82 -15.32 -5.78
CA GLY A 26 -0.87 -15.42 -4.32
C GLY A 26 -2.15 -14.91 -3.65
N GLY A 27 -3.17 -14.55 -4.43
CA GLY A 27 -4.43 -14.02 -3.87
C GLY A 27 -4.37 -12.54 -3.45
N ALA A 28 -3.29 -11.83 -3.80
CA ALA A 28 -3.15 -10.42 -3.49
C ALA A 28 -4.27 -9.57 -4.13
N LEU A 29 -4.68 -8.51 -3.44
CA LEU A 29 -5.62 -7.51 -3.97
C LEU A 29 -4.87 -6.44 -4.76
N GLY A 30 -3.68 -6.08 -4.31
CA GLY A 30 -2.79 -5.14 -4.96
C GLY A 30 -1.36 -5.28 -4.47
N THR A 31 -0.45 -4.55 -5.11
CA THR A 31 0.92 -4.31 -4.63
C THR A 31 1.49 -3.07 -5.29
N CYS A 32 2.21 -2.23 -4.53
CA CYS A 32 3.05 -1.16 -5.07
C CYS A 32 4.47 -1.21 -4.50
N THR A 33 5.37 -0.56 -5.22
CA THR A 33 6.69 -0.20 -4.71
C THR A 33 6.58 0.93 -3.69
N LEU A 34 7.40 0.91 -2.65
CA LEU A 34 7.68 2.09 -1.83
C LEU A 34 8.56 3.09 -2.62
N PRO A 35 8.64 4.37 -2.20
CA PRO A 35 9.63 5.31 -2.73
C PRO A 35 11.03 4.71 -2.68
N SER A 36 11.79 4.91 -3.74
CA SER A 36 13.19 4.50 -3.81
C SER A 36 14.03 5.68 -4.29
N PRO A 37 15.33 5.75 -3.94
CA PRO A 37 16.18 6.89 -4.29
C PRO A 37 16.54 6.88 -5.78
N VAL A 38 15.60 7.32 -6.62
CA VAL A 38 15.79 7.52 -8.06
C VAL A 38 16.23 8.96 -8.31
N GLN A 39 17.44 9.13 -8.86
CA GLN A 39 18.01 10.46 -9.10
C GLN A 39 17.53 11.05 -10.43
N PRO A 40 17.53 12.38 -10.57
CA PRO A 40 17.27 13.01 -11.86
C PRO A 40 18.22 12.46 -12.95
N GLY A 41 17.65 12.00 -14.07
CA GLY A 41 18.42 11.43 -15.17
C GLY A 41 18.69 9.92 -15.06
N THR A 42 18.25 9.23 -14.00
CA THR A 42 18.27 7.77 -13.96
C THR A 42 17.52 7.20 -15.18
N PRO A 43 18.09 6.22 -15.91
CA PRO A 43 17.41 5.53 -17.02
C PRO A 43 16.19 4.73 -16.56
N VAL A 44 15.15 4.67 -17.39
CA VAL A 44 13.88 3.97 -17.08
C VAL A 44 14.12 2.49 -16.78
N GLU A 45 15.09 1.87 -17.43
CA GLU A 45 15.47 0.46 -17.27
C GLU A 45 15.89 0.10 -15.84
N LEU A 46 16.25 1.11 -15.03
CA LEU A 46 16.63 0.91 -13.62
C LEU A 46 15.45 1.08 -12.64
N TYR A 47 14.33 1.66 -13.08
CA TYR A 47 13.16 1.87 -12.22
C TYR A 47 11.82 1.52 -12.89
N TYR A 48 11.82 0.78 -14.00
CA TYR A 48 10.59 0.42 -14.70
C TYR A 48 9.59 -0.35 -13.83
N MET A 49 10.07 -1.01 -12.76
CA MET A 49 9.25 -1.73 -11.78
C MET A 49 8.44 -0.82 -10.87
N ASP A 50 8.75 0.48 -10.79
CA ASP A 50 8.01 1.48 -10.03
C ASP A 50 6.52 1.55 -10.43
N GLY A 51 5.66 1.75 -9.44
CA GLY A 51 4.21 1.83 -9.60
C GLY A 51 3.46 0.59 -9.13
N CYS A 52 2.18 0.51 -9.46
CA CYS A 52 1.22 -0.33 -8.75
C CYS A 52 0.56 -1.39 -9.63
N ASN A 53 0.39 -2.59 -9.10
CA ASN A 53 -0.42 -3.65 -9.71
C ASN A 53 -1.69 -3.82 -8.90
N ILE A 54 -2.85 -3.65 -9.53
CA ILE A 54 -4.16 -3.70 -8.87
C ILE A 54 -4.98 -4.85 -9.46
N ASN A 55 -5.62 -5.65 -8.60
CA ASN A 55 -6.63 -6.60 -9.05
C ASN A 55 -7.88 -5.81 -9.49
N ALA A 56 -8.21 -5.87 -10.78
CA ALA A 56 -9.30 -5.13 -11.38
C ALA A 56 -10.67 -5.42 -10.73
N ALA A 57 -10.84 -6.62 -10.14
CA ALA A 57 -12.07 -6.98 -9.42
C ALA A 57 -12.32 -6.16 -8.15
N THR A 58 -11.33 -5.40 -7.67
CA THR A 58 -11.42 -4.49 -6.51
C THR A 58 -11.82 -3.06 -6.87
N MET A 59 -11.94 -2.74 -8.16
CA MET A 59 -12.38 -1.41 -8.61
C MET A 59 -13.91 -1.26 -8.50
N PRO A 60 -14.46 -0.03 -8.52
CA PRO A 60 -15.90 0.18 -8.55
C PRO A 60 -16.57 -0.61 -9.67
N GLY A 61 -17.62 -1.38 -9.32
CA GLY A 61 -18.29 -2.30 -10.25
C GLY A 61 -17.60 -3.65 -10.44
N GLY A 62 -16.49 -3.90 -9.75
CA GLY A 62 -15.76 -5.17 -9.76
C GLY A 62 -16.48 -6.29 -9.00
N SER A 63 -16.06 -7.53 -9.27
CA SER A 63 -16.70 -8.74 -8.76
C SER A 63 -16.32 -9.14 -7.34
N LEU A 64 -15.29 -8.51 -6.74
CA LEU A 64 -14.82 -8.87 -5.40
C LEU A 64 -15.56 -8.08 -4.32
N THR A 65 -16.79 -8.50 -4.01
CA THR A 65 -17.65 -7.89 -2.98
C THR A 65 -16.90 -7.71 -1.66
N GLY A 66 -17.03 -6.52 -1.08
CA GLY A 66 -16.30 -6.13 0.15
C GLY A 66 -14.98 -5.40 -0.12
N TYR A 67 -14.41 -5.55 -1.32
CA TYR A 67 -13.20 -4.84 -1.76
C TYR A 67 -13.40 -4.02 -3.04
N ASN A 68 -14.57 -4.15 -3.70
CA ASN A 68 -14.92 -3.57 -5.00
C ASN A 68 -15.34 -2.09 -4.98
N LEU A 69 -14.77 -1.29 -4.06
CA LEU A 69 -15.03 0.15 -3.96
C LEU A 69 -13.82 0.99 -4.42
N GLY A 70 -12.81 0.36 -5.02
CA GLY A 70 -11.58 1.02 -5.47
C GLY A 70 -10.58 1.34 -4.35
N LYS A 71 -10.87 0.94 -3.11
CA LYS A 71 -10.01 1.24 -1.94
C LYS A 71 -8.68 0.51 -1.98
N THR A 72 -8.60 -0.62 -2.68
CA THR A 72 -7.31 -1.27 -2.97
C THR A 72 -6.38 -0.31 -3.72
N ALA A 73 -6.81 0.32 -4.82
CA ALA A 73 -5.95 1.27 -5.54
C ALA A 73 -5.52 2.47 -4.67
N VAL A 74 -6.40 2.93 -3.78
CA VAL A 74 -6.08 4.00 -2.81
C VAL A 74 -5.00 3.56 -1.82
N HIS A 75 -5.18 2.39 -1.20
CA HIS A 75 -4.24 1.78 -0.26
C HIS A 75 -2.84 1.64 -0.88
N GLU A 76 -2.82 1.02 -2.06
CA GLU A 76 -1.61 0.75 -2.83
C GLU A 76 -0.91 2.06 -3.25
N THR A 77 -1.66 3.08 -3.66
CA THR A 77 -1.11 4.42 -3.93
C THR A 77 -0.49 5.05 -2.67
N GLY A 78 -1.03 4.76 -1.47
CA GLY A 78 -0.43 5.15 -0.20
C GLY A 78 0.99 4.58 -0.04
N HIS A 79 1.19 3.30 -0.35
CA HIS A 79 2.54 2.70 -0.36
C HIS A 79 3.45 3.38 -1.38
N TRP A 80 2.97 3.70 -2.58
CA TRP A 80 3.77 4.43 -3.56
C TRP A 80 4.23 5.81 -3.06
N LEU A 81 3.43 6.44 -2.21
CA LEU A 81 3.74 7.72 -1.54
C LEU A 81 4.54 7.56 -0.24
N GLY A 82 4.86 6.33 0.18
CA GLY A 82 5.71 6.05 1.34
C GLY A 82 4.98 5.69 2.62
N LEU A 83 3.65 5.54 2.60
CA LEU A 83 2.91 5.07 3.78
C LEU A 83 3.13 3.58 3.98
N LEU A 84 3.45 3.19 5.21
CA LEU A 84 3.51 1.79 5.62
C LEU A 84 2.12 1.32 6.07
N HIS A 85 1.97 0.03 6.36
CA HIS A 85 0.75 -0.44 7.00
C HIS A 85 0.63 0.16 8.40
N THR A 86 -0.56 0.59 8.82
CA THR A 86 -0.82 1.03 10.21
C THR A 86 -0.43 0.01 11.29
N PHE A 87 -0.29 -1.25 10.89
CA PHE A 87 0.14 -2.37 11.74
C PHE A 87 1.56 -2.87 11.42
N GLU A 88 2.37 -2.01 10.80
CA GLU A 88 3.76 -2.31 10.51
C GLU A 88 4.51 -2.71 11.78
N SER A 89 5.56 -3.53 11.65
CA SER A 89 6.22 -4.24 12.75
C SER A 89 5.40 -5.36 13.42
N TYR A 90 4.08 -5.46 13.18
CA TYR A 90 3.20 -6.52 13.70
C TYR A 90 3.34 -6.70 15.22
N SER A 91 3.47 -5.60 15.94
CA SER A 91 3.77 -5.54 17.38
C SER A 91 3.16 -4.30 18.02
N CYS A 92 3.08 -4.30 19.36
CA CYS A 92 2.74 -3.14 20.18
C CYS A 92 4.00 -2.42 20.73
N SER A 93 5.11 -2.55 20.01
CA SER A 93 6.41 -1.99 20.36
C SER A 93 7.19 -1.65 19.09
N GLY A 94 8.18 -0.76 19.20
CA GLY A 94 8.98 -0.30 18.06
C GLY A 94 8.38 0.96 17.45
N ASP A 95 8.72 1.23 16.20
CA ASP A 95 8.42 2.52 15.56
C ASP A 95 7.11 2.50 14.75
N GLY A 96 6.41 1.36 14.69
CA GLY A 96 5.14 1.22 14.00
C GLY A 96 5.24 1.54 12.51
N ASP A 97 4.32 2.36 12.01
CA ASP A 97 4.27 2.84 10.62
C ASP A 97 5.04 4.15 10.39
N LEU A 98 5.75 4.64 11.42
CA LEU A 98 6.51 5.91 11.44
C LEU A 98 5.64 7.17 11.33
N ILE A 99 4.36 7.08 11.70
CA ILE A 99 3.40 8.20 11.67
C ILE A 99 2.79 8.40 13.06
N ASP A 100 3.14 9.50 13.72
CA ASP A 100 2.83 9.72 15.14
C ASP A 100 1.34 9.76 15.47
N ASP A 101 0.52 10.26 14.55
CA ASP A 101 -0.93 10.36 14.71
C ASP A 101 -1.69 9.09 14.32
N THR A 102 -1.01 8.05 13.84
CA THR A 102 -1.57 6.71 13.66
C THR A 102 -1.41 5.89 14.95
N PRO A 103 -2.49 5.41 15.59
CA PRO A 103 -2.36 4.48 16.71
C PRO A 103 -1.70 3.17 16.29
N MET A 104 -0.74 2.70 17.10
CA MET A 104 -0.05 1.44 16.82
C MET A 104 -1.00 0.26 16.84
N GLU A 105 -0.90 -0.60 15.84
CA GLU A 105 -1.66 -1.85 15.75
C GLU A 105 -0.71 -3.04 15.52
N ALA A 106 -0.95 -4.18 16.18
CA ALA A 106 -0.13 -5.38 16.04
C ALA A 106 -0.58 -6.31 14.91
N ALA A 107 -1.73 -6.05 14.28
CA ALA A 107 -2.28 -6.90 13.24
C ALA A 107 -3.11 -6.11 12.22
N SER A 108 -3.38 -6.69 11.05
CA SER A 108 -4.30 -6.10 10.07
C SER A 108 -5.76 -6.10 10.53
N THR A 109 -6.58 -5.25 9.93
CA THR A 109 -8.04 -5.23 10.17
C THR A 109 -8.73 -5.87 8.98
N ASN A 110 -9.68 -6.79 9.24
CA ASN A 110 -10.54 -7.36 8.21
C ASN A 110 -11.98 -6.91 8.44
N GLY A 111 -12.71 -6.62 7.35
CA GLY A 111 -14.09 -6.13 7.42
C GLY A 111 -14.20 -4.72 8.02
N CYS A 112 -15.34 -4.44 8.65
CA CYS A 112 -15.65 -3.14 9.25
C CYS A 112 -16.02 -3.33 10.73
N PRO A 113 -15.03 -3.40 11.64
CA PRO A 113 -15.31 -3.56 13.07
C PRO A 113 -15.87 -2.24 13.63
N VAL A 114 -17.13 -2.28 14.05
CA VAL A 114 -17.83 -1.11 14.62
C VAL A 114 -18.08 -1.22 16.12
N SER A 115 -18.05 -2.43 16.68
CA SER A 115 -18.26 -2.66 18.11
C SER A 115 -17.72 -4.03 18.56
N PRO A 116 -16.70 -4.09 19.43
CA PRO A 116 -15.88 -2.96 19.85
C PRO A 116 -15.08 -2.39 18.66
N LEU A 117 -14.66 -1.12 18.77
CA LEU A 117 -13.62 -0.60 17.89
C LEU A 117 -12.35 -1.44 18.08
N LYS A 118 -11.61 -1.63 17.00
CA LYS A 118 -10.33 -2.31 17.08
C LYS A 118 -9.34 -1.49 17.91
N ASN A 119 -8.64 -2.18 18.79
CA ASN A 119 -7.44 -1.70 19.48
C ASN A 119 -6.63 -2.94 19.84
N SER A 120 -5.65 -3.29 19.01
CA SER A 120 -4.79 -4.45 19.29
C SER A 120 -3.62 -4.13 20.22
N CYS A 121 -3.41 -2.86 20.56
CA CYS A 121 -2.34 -2.39 21.45
C CYS A 121 -2.88 -1.54 22.62
N PRO A 122 -3.70 -2.13 23.51
CA PRO A 122 -4.25 -1.40 24.64
C PRO A 122 -3.14 -0.91 25.58
N GLY A 123 -3.17 0.38 25.92
CA GLY A 123 -2.23 0.98 26.86
C GLY A 123 -0.90 1.46 26.25
N VAL A 124 -0.70 1.31 24.94
CA VAL A 124 0.41 1.96 24.24
C VAL A 124 0.02 3.42 23.96
N SER A 125 0.65 4.35 24.67
CA SER A 125 0.59 5.78 24.32
C SER A 125 1.50 6.03 23.12
N HIS A 126 0.99 6.74 22.11
CA HIS A 126 1.74 7.17 20.92
C HIS A 126 3.13 7.70 21.31
N ARG A 127 4.20 7.04 20.84
CA ARG A 127 5.56 7.57 20.90
C ARG A 127 5.93 7.97 19.49
N GLY A 128 5.77 9.25 19.17
CA GLY A 128 6.51 9.83 18.06
C GLY A 128 7.99 9.99 18.42
N PRO A 129 8.89 10.11 17.44
CA PRO A 129 10.34 10.27 17.64
C PRO A 129 10.74 11.64 18.20
N ASP A 130 9.79 12.46 18.65
CA ASP A 130 9.93 13.81 19.18
C ASP A 130 9.59 13.95 20.68
N SER A 131 9.51 12.83 21.42
CA SER A 131 9.45 12.84 22.90
C SER A 131 10.81 12.76 23.59
#